data_AF-A0A9J6D532-F1
#
_entry.id   AF-A0A9J6D532-F1
#
_cell.length_a   1.000
_cell.length_b   1.000
_cell.length_c   1.000
_cell.angle_alpha   90.00
_cell.angle_beta   90.00
_cell.angle_gamma   90.00
#
_symmetry.space_group_name_H-M   'P 1'
#
loop_
_entity.id
_entity.type
_entity.pdbx_description
1 polymer ?
#
loop_
_entity_poly.entity_id
_entity_poly.type
_entity_poly.pdbx_seq_one_letter_code
_entity_poly.pdbx_strand_id
1 'polypeptide(L)'
;MERLHSWLEPLQPSAPRVSRNQRVFPFPDLNEATHVFVRRDTVKAPFTPAYDGPFRALSRSHKTVTIRVCDTEDVVSLDRVKPDHLMD
;
A
#
# COMPACT_ATOMS: atom_id res chain seq x y z
N MET A 1 7.72 -38.68 19.34
CA MET A 1 8.08 -37.25 19.21
C MET A 1 9.58 -37.08 18.96
N GLU A 2 10.45 -38.03 19.33
CA GLU A 2 11.91 -37.95 19.07
C GLU A 2 12.30 -37.71 17.61
N ARG A 3 11.57 -38.33 16.66
CA ARG A 3 11.94 -38.28 15.24
C ARG A 3 11.91 -36.86 14.64
N LEU A 4 11.07 -35.97 15.19
CA LEU A 4 10.96 -34.59 14.74
C LEU A 4 12.09 -33.72 15.32
N HIS A 5 12.39 -33.89 16.61
CA HIS A 5 13.46 -33.15 17.28
C HIS A 5 14.82 -33.46 16.65
N SER A 6 15.13 -34.74 16.42
CA SER A 6 16.38 -35.16 15.75
C SER A 6 16.53 -34.57 14.34
N TRP A 7 15.43 -34.30 13.63
CA TRP A 7 15.46 -33.75 12.28
C TRP A 7 15.61 -32.22 12.26
N LEU A 8 15.07 -31.53 13.26
CA LEU A 8 15.13 -30.06 13.40
C LEU A 8 16.43 -29.58 14.07
N GLU A 9 17.07 -30.41 14.89
CA GLU A 9 18.28 -30.08 15.66
C GLU A 9 19.46 -29.52 14.83
N PRO A 10 19.77 -30.00 13.61
CA PRO A 10 20.85 -29.43 12.81
C PRO A 10 20.45 -28.18 12.02
N LEU A 11 19.17 -27.80 11.98
CA LEU A 11 18.72 -26.67 11.17
C LEU A 11 19.05 -25.34 11.85
N GLN A 12 19.86 -24.51 11.20
CA GLN A 12 20.12 -23.14 11.64
C GLN A 12 19.19 -22.17 10.92
N PRO A 13 18.66 -21.14 11.62
CA PRO A 13 17.91 -20.07 10.98
C PRO A 13 18.77 -19.41 9.90
N SER A 14 18.21 -19.23 8.71
CA SER A 14 18.84 -18.36 7.71
C SER A 14 18.83 -16.92 8.22
N ALA A 15 19.91 -16.17 7.94
CA ALA A 15 20.02 -14.78 8.35
C ALA A 15 18.77 -13.99 7.93
N PRO A 16 18.19 -13.16 8.82
CA PRO A 16 17.03 -12.38 8.47
C PRO A 16 17.35 -11.45 7.31
N ARG A 17 16.36 -11.21 6.45
CA ARG A 17 16.48 -10.18 5.41
C ARG A 17 16.78 -8.85 6.08
N VAL A 18 17.86 -8.20 5.67
CA VAL A 18 18.19 -6.85 6.11
C VAL A 18 17.04 -5.94 5.66
N SER A 19 16.39 -5.27 6.62
CA SER A 19 15.40 -4.24 6.31
C SER A 19 16.12 -3.09 5.62
N ARG A 20 16.03 -3.03 4.30
CA ARG A 20 16.48 -1.85 3.56
C ARG A 20 15.50 -0.76 3.90
N ASN A 21 15.98 0.31 4.55
CA ASN A 21 15.22 1.53 4.82
C ASN A 21 15.01 2.31 3.50
N GLN A 22 14.53 1.61 2.46
CA GLN A 22 14.08 2.23 1.23
C GLN A 22 12.89 3.10 1.62
N ARG A 23 12.92 4.38 1.24
CA ARG A 23 11.74 5.23 1.27
C ARG A 23 10.71 4.52 0.39
N VAL A 24 9.77 3.82 1.00
CA VAL A 24 8.79 2.95 0.34
C VAL A 24 7.69 3.81 -0.28
N PHE A 25 8.09 4.78 -1.10
CA PHE A 25 7.17 5.53 -1.95
C PHE A 25 7.42 5.06 -3.38
N PRO A 26 6.71 4.02 -3.83
CA PRO A 26 6.94 3.41 -5.15
C PRO A 26 6.52 4.29 -6.32
N PHE A 27 5.96 5.49 -6.08
CA PHE A 27 5.34 6.35 -7.09
C PHE A 27 5.92 7.78 -7.01
N PRO A 28 7.00 8.08 -7.77
CA PRO A 28 7.58 9.42 -7.81
C PRO A 28 6.64 10.48 -8.43
N ASP A 29 5.78 10.03 -9.32
CA ASP A 29 4.74 10.76 -10.06
C ASP A 29 3.48 11.05 -9.21
N LEU A 30 3.36 10.49 -8.01
CA LEU A 30 2.20 10.69 -7.14
C LEU A 30 1.99 12.17 -6.74
N ASN A 31 3.06 12.96 -6.74
CA ASN A 31 2.98 14.39 -6.47
C ASN A 31 2.42 15.20 -7.64
N GLU A 32 2.38 14.64 -8.85
CA GLU A 32 1.86 15.29 -10.06
C GLU A 32 0.45 14.77 -10.38
N ALA A 33 0.21 13.47 -10.19
CA ALA A 33 -1.02 12.76 -10.55
C ALA A 33 -2.33 13.44 -10.12
N THR A 34 -3.17 13.87 -11.07
CA THR A 34 -4.44 14.58 -10.79
C THR A 34 -5.46 13.71 -10.06
N HIS A 35 -5.43 12.41 -10.35
CA HIS A 35 -6.33 11.40 -9.79
C HIS A 35 -5.55 10.23 -9.20
N VAL A 36 -6.14 9.59 -8.20
CA VAL A 36 -5.52 8.48 -7.48
C VAL A 36 -6.50 7.37 -7.14
N PHE A 37 -6.01 6.14 -7.17
CA PHE A 37 -6.70 4.96 -6.66
C PHE A 37 -6.32 4.72 -5.20
N VAL A 38 -7.29 4.31 -4.38
CA VAL A 38 -7.12 4.16 -2.93
C VAL A 38 -7.42 2.74 -2.48
N ARG A 39 -6.48 2.12 -1.75
CA ARG A 39 -6.67 0.80 -1.16
C ARG A 39 -7.49 0.90 0.11
N ARG A 40 -8.65 0.23 0.16
CA ARG A 40 -9.45 0.07 1.38
C ARG A 40 -9.19 -1.30 2.01
N ASP A 41 -8.41 -1.29 3.11
CA ASP A 41 -7.97 -2.47 3.87
C ASP A 41 -9.08 -2.99 4.80
N THR A 42 -10.29 -3.17 4.24
CA THR A 42 -11.44 -3.74 4.94
C THR A 42 -11.64 -5.18 4.49
N VAL A 43 -12.28 -6.01 5.32
CA VAL A 43 -12.72 -7.35 4.88
C VAL A 43 -13.70 -7.17 3.73
N LYS A 44 -13.32 -7.64 2.54
CA LYS A 44 -14.10 -7.55 1.31
C LYS A 44 -14.45 -8.96 0.82
N ALA A 45 -15.51 -9.06 0.01
CA ALA A 45 -15.87 -10.32 -0.62
C ALA A 45 -14.75 -10.81 -1.57
N PRO A 46 -14.67 -12.12 -1.85
CA PRO A 46 -13.77 -12.64 -2.88
C PRO A 46 -13.97 -11.89 -4.21
N PHE A 47 -12.87 -11.60 -4.91
CA PHE A 47 -12.84 -10.86 -6.19
C PHE A 47 -13.26 -9.39 -6.16
N THR A 48 -13.33 -8.76 -4.99
CA THR A 48 -13.50 -7.30 -4.93
C THR A 48 -12.18 -6.62 -5.31
N PRO A 49 -12.19 -5.55 -6.14
CA PRO A 49 -10.97 -4.80 -6.42
C PRO A 49 -10.33 -4.28 -5.12
N ALA A 50 -8.99 -4.40 -5.06
CA ALA A 50 -8.22 -3.97 -3.91
C ALA A 50 -8.27 -2.45 -3.72
N TYR A 51 -8.33 -1.72 -4.83
CA TYR A 51 -8.39 -0.26 -4.88
C TYR A 51 -9.76 0.21 -5.36
N ASP A 52 -10.20 1.32 -4.80
CA ASP A 52 -11.38 2.08 -5.21
C ASP A 52 -10.92 3.40 -5.88
N GLY A 53 -11.81 4.09 -6.59
CA GLY A 53 -11.46 5.30 -7.35
C GLY A 53 -11.11 4.99 -8.79
N PRO A 54 -10.86 6.00 -9.64
CA PRO A 54 -10.03 7.16 -9.36
C PRO A 54 -10.73 8.28 -8.59
N PHE A 55 -10.03 8.86 -7.63
CA PHE A 55 -10.46 10.03 -6.85
C PHE A 55 -9.58 11.22 -7.18
N ARG A 56 -10.18 12.41 -7.27
CA ARG A 56 -9.43 13.64 -7.48
C ARG A 56 -8.60 13.98 -6.26
N ALA A 57 -7.30 14.16 -6.43
CA ALA A 57 -6.41 14.65 -5.37
C ALA A 57 -6.58 16.17 -5.21
N LEU A 58 -6.87 16.62 -3.99
CA LEU A 58 -7.12 18.03 -3.67
C LEU A 58 -5.90 18.69 -3.03
N SER A 59 -5.26 18.00 -2.09
CA SER A 59 -4.05 18.48 -1.44
C SER A 59 -3.16 17.30 -1.04
N ARG A 60 -1.85 17.55 -0.93
CA ARG A 60 -0.84 16.55 -0.62
C ARG A 60 0.04 17.02 0.53
N SER A 61 0.43 16.09 1.39
CA SER A 61 1.41 16.26 2.45
C SER A 61 2.48 15.17 2.33
N HIS A 62 3.56 15.25 3.09
CA HIS A 62 4.64 14.25 3.06
C HIS A 62 4.17 12.81 3.32
N LYS A 63 3.03 12.61 4.01
CA LYS A 63 2.52 11.29 4.40
C LYS A 63 1.09 11.01 3.94
N THR A 64 0.33 12.02 3.54
CA THR A 64 -1.10 11.90 3.26
C THR A 64 -1.51 12.65 2.00
N VAL A 65 -2.62 12.24 1.42
CA VAL A 65 -3.33 12.93 0.34
C VAL A 65 -4.77 13.15 0.76
N THR A 66 -5.29 14.35 0.52
CA THR A 66 -6.72 14.63 0.65
C THR A 66 -7.37 14.42 -0.71
N ILE A 67 -8.41 13.60 -0.75
CA ILE A 67 -9.13 13.25 -1.98
C ILE A 67 -10.59 13.69 -1.89
N ARG A 68 -11.19 13.95 -3.05
CA ARG A 68 -12.65 14.16 -3.15
C ARG A 68 -13.34 12.80 -3.27
N VAL A 69 -14.18 12.47 -2.29
CA VAL A 69 -15.07 11.30 -2.31
C VAL A 69 -16.51 11.81 -2.34
N CYS A 70 -17.17 11.67 -3.49
CA CYS A 70 -18.47 12.30 -3.75
C CYS A 70 -18.39 13.82 -3.45
N ASP A 71 -19.23 14.34 -2.55
CA ASP A 71 -19.22 15.74 -2.12
C ASP A 71 -18.33 16.01 -0.90
N THR A 72 -17.75 14.98 -0.30
CA THR A 72 -16.92 15.08 0.91
C THR A 72 -15.44 14.92 0.62
N GLU A 73 -14.61 15.31 1.60
CA GLU A 73 -13.16 15.13 1.54
C GLU A 73 -12.74 14.00 2.48
N ASP A 74 -11.80 13.19 2.04
CA ASP A 74 -11.21 12.11 2.84
C ASP A 74 -9.68 12.21 2.82
N VAL A 75 -9.03 11.83 3.91
CA VAL A 75 -7.56 11.92 4.06
C VAL A 75 -6.98 10.52 4.12
N VAL A 76 -6.14 10.19 3.15
CA VAL A 76 -5.59 8.85 2.97
C VAL A 76 -4.07 8.90 3.09
N SER A 77 -3.50 7.88 3.72
CA SER A 77 -2.04 7.72 3.79
C SER A 77 -1.47 7.35 2.41
N LEU A 78 -0.34 7.94 2.02
CA LEU A 78 0.28 7.72 0.70
C LEU A 78 0.65 6.26 0.45
N ASP A 79 0.93 5.47 1.50
CA ASP A 79 1.17 4.02 1.40
C ASP A 79 -0.04 3.21 0.88
N ARG A 80 -1.24 3.79 0.86
CA ARG A 80 -2.47 3.15 0.37
C ARG A 80 -2.91 3.72 -0.98
N VAL A 81 -2.09 4.55 -1.61
CA VAL A 81 -2.47 5.32 -2.79
C VAL A 81 -1.65 4.88 -3.98
N LYS A 82 -2.27 4.87 -5.16
CA LYS A 82 -1.62 4.65 -6.45
C LYS A 82 -2.07 5.74 -7.43
N PRO A 83 -1.16 6.38 -8.19
CA PRO A 83 -1.55 7.38 -9.17
C PRO A 83 -2.35 6.78 -10.33
N ASP A 84 -3.34 7.54 -10.83
CA ASP A 84 -4.00 7.26 -12.09
C ASP A 84 -3.28 8.00 -13.22
N HIS A 85 -2.88 7.27 -14.25
CA HIS A 85 -2.12 7.81 -15.38
C HIS A 85 -3.02 8.11 -16.59
N LEU A 86 -4.31 7.76 -16.51
CA LEU A 86 -5.24 7.88 -17.62
C LEU A 86 -5.98 9.22 -17.63
N MET A 87 -6.04 9.91 -16.49
CA MET A 87 -6.79 11.15 -16.29
C MET A 87 -5.90 12.39 -16.08
N ASP A 88 -4.63 12.29 -16.48
CA ASP A 88 -3.68 13.43 -16.55
C ASP A 88 -3.91 14.28 -17.81
#